data_AF-A0AB38AG97-F1
#
_entry.id   AF-A0AB38AG97-F1
#
_cell.length_a   1.000
_cell.length_b   1.000
_cell.length_c   1.000
_cell.angle_alpha   90.00
_cell.angle_beta   90.00
_cell.angle_gamma   90.00
#
_symmetry.space_group_name_H-M   'P 1'
#
loop_
_entity.id
_entity.type
_entity.pdbx_description
1 polymer ?
#
loop_
_entity_poly.entity_id
_entity_poly.type
_entity_poly.pdbx_seq_one_letter_code
_entity_poly.pdbx_strand_id
1 'polypeptide(L)'
;MSGGEEASAAAGGAAAEEVSRIALSAAATELLRLLHDRHGPLMFHQSGGCCDGSAPMCYPAGEFRTGSSDVLLARLTVEGVPEPVGFWMSGEQFERWRHTHLTVDVVPGRGSGFSLEAPEGVRFLIRSRLFTDEERAALGD
;
A
#
# COMPACT_ATOMS: atom_id res chain seq x y z
N MET A 1 39.28 -2.55 -20.25
CA MET A 1 39.04 -1.12 -19.96
C MET A 1 37.91 -0.70 -20.88
N SER A 2 36.67 -0.82 -20.41
CA SER A 2 35.87 0.31 -19.89
C SER A 2 35.52 1.23 -21.05
N GLY A 3 34.33 1.18 -21.65
CA GLY A 3 33.00 1.46 -21.11
C GLY A 3 32.35 2.29 -22.24
N GLY A 4 31.21 1.93 -22.81
CA GLY A 4 29.92 1.88 -22.12
C GLY A 4 29.30 3.26 -22.24
N GLU A 5 28.66 3.54 -23.38
CA GLU A 5 27.87 4.76 -23.62
C GLU A 5 26.78 4.89 -22.56
N GLU A 6 26.94 5.88 -21.66
CA GLU A 6 25.89 6.30 -20.74
C GLU A 6 24.83 7.09 -21.54
N ALA A 7 23.79 6.36 -21.92
CA ALA A 7 22.54 6.94 -22.37
C ALA A 7 21.89 7.69 -21.20
N SER A 8 21.75 9.00 -21.41
CA SER A 8 20.91 9.93 -20.67
C SER A 8 19.51 9.37 -20.40
N ALA A 9 19.10 9.39 -19.13
CA ALA A 9 17.69 9.38 -18.75
C ALA A 9 17.42 10.66 -17.96
N ALA A 10 16.67 11.55 -18.61
CA ALA A 10 16.28 12.85 -18.12
C ALA A 10 15.53 12.76 -16.78
N ALA A 11 15.95 13.61 -15.85
CA ALA A 11 15.18 14.02 -14.71
C ALA A 11 13.83 14.60 -15.17
N GLY A 12 12.74 13.88 -14.90
CA GLY A 12 11.38 14.41 -14.94
C GLY A 12 11.19 15.34 -13.74
N GLY A 13 10.87 16.60 -14.02
CA GLY A 13 10.90 17.69 -13.04
C GLY A 13 9.83 17.60 -11.94
N ALA A 14 10.25 18.02 -10.75
CA ALA A 14 9.41 18.25 -9.59
C ALA A 14 8.44 19.43 -9.84
N ALA A 15 7.19 19.11 -10.14
CA ALA A 15 6.10 19.80 -9.46
C ALA A 15 6.07 19.24 -8.03
N ALA A 16 5.69 20.03 -7.02
CA ALA A 16 5.58 19.56 -5.65
C ALA A 16 4.61 18.36 -5.59
N GLU A 17 5.16 17.15 -5.63
CA GLU A 17 4.42 15.93 -5.38
C GLU A 17 3.93 16.05 -3.93
N GLU A 18 2.61 16.05 -3.73
CA GLU A 18 2.08 15.84 -2.40
C GLU A 18 2.70 14.55 -1.85
N VAL A 19 3.42 14.68 -0.74
CA VAL A 19 4.13 13.55 -0.14
C VAL A 19 3.08 12.53 0.31
N SER A 20 2.95 11.44 -0.43
CA SER A 20 2.05 10.35 -0.06
C SER A 20 2.68 9.50 1.05
N ARG A 21 1.87 9.13 2.05
CA ARG A 21 2.31 8.22 3.12
C ARG A 21 2.40 6.77 2.67
N ILE A 22 1.74 6.41 1.56
CA ILE A 22 1.65 5.05 1.08
C ILE A 22 1.65 4.98 -0.45
N ALA A 23 2.32 3.97 -0.99
CA ALA A 23 2.37 3.65 -2.41
C ALA A 23 2.02 2.18 -2.68
N LEU A 24 1.78 1.86 -3.95
CA LEU A 24 1.60 0.49 -4.44
C LEU A 24 2.79 0.10 -5.31
N SER A 25 3.28 -1.12 -5.16
CA SER A 25 4.18 -1.71 -6.15
C SER A 25 3.42 -2.05 -7.43
N ALA A 26 4.14 -2.24 -8.54
CA ALA A 26 3.54 -2.72 -9.79
C ALA A 26 2.81 -4.06 -9.59
N ALA A 27 3.40 -4.99 -8.82
CA ALA A 27 2.78 -6.28 -8.54
C ALA A 27 1.48 -6.15 -7.72
N ALA A 28 1.44 -5.22 -6.76
CA ALA A 28 0.23 -4.92 -6.00
C ALA A 28 -0.87 -4.32 -6.88
N THR A 29 -0.52 -3.40 -7.78
CA THR A 29 -1.45 -2.82 -8.77
C THR A 29 -2.09 -3.89 -9.66
N GLU A 30 -1.29 -4.81 -10.22
CA GLU A 30 -1.84 -5.89 -11.06
C GLU A 30 -2.75 -6.84 -10.28
N LEU A 31 -2.34 -7.21 -9.06
CA LEU A 31 -3.17 -8.08 -8.22
C LEU A 31 -4.48 -7.39 -7.84
N LEU A 32 -4.47 -6.09 -7.55
CA LEU A 32 -5.68 -5.35 -7.23
C LEU A 32 -6.67 -5.28 -8.40
N ARG A 33 -6.19 -5.17 -9.64
CA ARG A 33 -7.05 -5.27 -10.83
C ARG A 33 -7.73 -6.64 -10.91
N LEU A 34 -6.95 -7.70 -10.78
CA LEU A 34 -7.46 -9.08 -10.83
C LEU A 34 -8.52 -9.33 -9.73
N LEU A 35 -8.25 -8.87 -8.51
CA LEU A 35 -9.18 -9.02 -7.40
C LEU A 35 -10.43 -8.17 -7.59
N HIS A 36 -10.30 -6.95 -8.12
CA HIS A 36 -11.44 -6.08 -8.40
C HIS A 36 -12.35 -6.68 -9.47
N ASP A 37 -11.79 -7.19 -10.58
CA ASP A 37 -12.56 -7.83 -11.65
C ASP A 37 -13.43 -9.00 -11.13
N ARG A 38 -12.98 -9.67 -10.06
CA ARG A 38 -13.67 -10.82 -9.47
C ARG A 38 -14.61 -10.46 -8.34
N HIS A 39 -14.27 -9.48 -7.53
CA HIS A 39 -14.92 -9.21 -6.25
C HIS A 39 -15.59 -7.82 -6.18
N GLY A 40 -15.36 -6.97 -7.18
CA GLY A 40 -15.80 -5.58 -7.22
C GLY A 40 -14.92 -4.66 -6.37
N PRO A 41 -15.47 -3.54 -5.87
CA PRO A 41 -14.73 -2.55 -5.09
C PRO A 41 -13.97 -3.17 -3.92
N LEU A 42 -12.75 -2.70 -3.67
CA LEU A 42 -11.83 -3.28 -2.68
C LEU A 42 -11.50 -2.29 -1.56
N MET A 43 -11.03 -2.82 -0.43
CA MET A 43 -10.41 -2.07 0.66
C MET A 43 -9.29 -2.88 1.31
N PHE A 44 -8.33 -2.18 1.90
CA PHE A 44 -7.34 -2.77 2.80
C PHE A 44 -7.65 -2.43 4.26
N HIS A 45 -7.30 -3.35 5.15
CA HIS A 45 -7.12 -3.07 6.57
C HIS A 45 -5.79 -3.64 7.08
N GLN A 46 -5.08 -2.84 7.86
CA GLN A 46 -3.84 -3.21 8.53
C GLN A 46 -3.98 -3.04 10.04
N SER A 47 -3.90 -4.13 10.77
CA SER A 47 -3.78 -4.15 12.24
C SER A 47 -2.38 -4.59 12.69
N GLY A 48 -2.01 -4.31 13.94
CA GLY A 48 -0.71 -4.69 14.55
C GLY A 48 -0.71 -5.98 15.37
N GLY A 49 -1.37 -7.04 14.90
CA GLY A 49 -1.57 -8.31 15.64
C GLY A 49 -0.44 -9.35 15.56
N CYS A 50 -0.47 -10.35 16.45
CA CYS A 50 0.60 -11.33 16.69
C CYS A 50 0.62 -12.57 15.75
N CYS A 51 -0.50 -12.92 15.10
CA CYS A 51 -0.59 -14.19 14.35
C CYS A 51 -0.34 -14.06 12.83
N ASP A 52 -0.44 -12.86 12.28
CA ASP A 52 -0.18 -12.47 10.89
C ASP A 52 0.13 -10.96 10.75
N GLY A 53 0.08 -10.23 11.86
CA GLY A 53 -0.36 -8.84 11.92
C GLY A 53 0.71 -7.78 11.69
N SER A 54 1.39 -7.90 10.56
CA SER A 54 1.98 -6.75 9.87
C SER A 54 1.69 -6.74 8.36
N ALA A 55 1.06 -7.80 7.84
CA ALA A 55 0.64 -7.86 6.44
C ALA A 55 -0.73 -7.18 6.27
N PRO A 56 -0.94 -6.43 5.18
CA PRO A 56 -2.19 -5.74 4.94
C PRO A 56 -3.17 -6.75 4.33
N MET A 57 -4.41 -6.77 4.82
CA MET A 57 -5.43 -7.67 4.31
C MET A 57 -6.36 -6.93 3.35
N CYS A 58 -6.66 -7.55 2.22
CA CYS A 58 -7.54 -7.04 1.18
C CYS A 58 -8.93 -7.69 1.28
N TYR A 59 -9.97 -6.87 1.26
CA TYR A 59 -11.38 -7.25 1.39
C TYR A 59 -12.22 -6.56 0.32
N PRO A 60 -13.43 -7.06 0.03
CA PRO A 60 -14.46 -6.26 -0.62
C PRO A 60 -14.76 -4.99 0.20
N ALA A 61 -14.97 -3.88 -0.48
CA ALA A 61 -15.20 -2.59 0.17
C ALA A 61 -16.43 -2.64 1.09
N GLY A 62 -16.23 -2.27 2.36
CA GLY A 62 -17.26 -2.26 3.39
C GLY A 62 -17.48 -3.59 4.11
N GLU A 63 -16.80 -4.68 3.71
CA GLU A 63 -16.91 -5.96 4.42
C GLU A 63 -16.20 -5.93 5.77
N PHE A 64 -14.99 -5.37 5.81
CA PHE A 64 -14.31 -5.09 7.07
C PHE A 64 -14.91 -3.83 7.72
N ARG A 65 -15.46 -3.97 8.92
CA ARG A 65 -16.02 -2.84 9.69
C ARG A 65 -14.91 -2.09 10.40
N THR A 66 -14.59 -0.90 9.91
CA THR A 66 -13.68 0.03 10.60
C THR A 66 -14.39 0.71 11.78
N GLY A 67 -13.62 1.03 12.82
CA GLY A 67 -14.08 1.74 14.01
C GLY A 67 -13.49 3.15 14.11
N SER A 68 -13.87 3.87 15.16
CA SER A 68 -13.36 5.23 15.43
C SER A 68 -11.85 5.31 15.66
N SER A 69 -11.23 4.18 16.00
CA SER A 69 -9.79 4.08 16.22
C SER A 69 -9.01 3.72 14.96
N ASP A 70 -9.67 3.44 13.84
CA ASP A 70 -9.00 3.19 12.56
C ASP A 70 -8.78 4.49 11.80
N VAL A 71 -7.60 4.62 11.19
CA VAL A 71 -7.18 5.75 10.40
C VAL A 71 -7.28 5.37 8.91
N LEU A 72 -8.00 6.15 8.12
CA LEU A 72 -7.94 6.08 6.67
C LEU A 72 -6.63 6.71 6.21
N LEU A 73 -5.64 5.89 5.89
CA LEU A 73 -4.30 6.35 5.53
C LEU A 73 -4.27 6.95 4.13
N ALA A 74 -4.97 6.32 3.18
CA ALA A 74 -5.09 6.80 1.81
C ALA A 74 -6.29 6.22 1.08
N ARG A 75 -6.69 6.90 0.00
CA ARG A 75 -7.54 6.36 -1.06
C ARG A 75 -6.64 6.13 -2.27
N LEU A 76 -6.30 4.87 -2.54
CA LEU A 76 -5.32 4.48 -3.54
C LEU A 76 -5.99 4.39 -4.90
N THR A 77 -5.55 5.22 -5.85
CA THR A 77 -5.96 5.11 -7.25
C THR A 77 -5.15 4.02 -7.93
N VAL A 78 -5.83 3.08 -8.56
CA VAL A 78 -5.23 1.98 -9.32
C VAL A 78 -5.75 2.11 -10.74
N GLU A 79 -4.86 2.31 -11.72
CA GLU A 79 -5.27 2.33 -13.12
C GLU A 79 -6.03 1.04 -13.46
N GLY A 80 -7.14 1.13 -14.20
CA GLY A 80 -8.00 -0.03 -14.50
C GLY A 80 -9.00 -0.38 -13.40
N VAL A 81 -8.90 0.21 -12.21
CA VAL A 81 -9.92 0.11 -11.15
C VAL A 81 -10.65 1.46 -11.06
N PRO A 82 -11.98 1.51 -11.28
CA PRO A 82 -12.71 2.77 -11.33
C PRO A 82 -12.87 3.43 -9.96
N GLU A 83 -13.04 2.65 -8.89
CA GLU A 83 -13.13 3.17 -7.53
C GLU A 83 -11.77 3.19 -6.82
N PRO A 84 -11.46 4.22 -6.00
CA PRO A 84 -10.23 4.20 -5.21
C PRO A 84 -10.31 3.14 -4.10
N VAL A 85 -9.21 2.41 -3.92
CA VAL A 85 -9.07 1.38 -2.88
C VAL A 85 -8.70 2.06 -1.56
N GLY A 86 -9.60 2.02 -0.59
CA GLY A 86 -9.35 2.61 0.73
C GLY A 86 -8.34 1.78 1.54
N PHE A 87 -7.28 2.41 2.04
CA PHE A 87 -6.31 1.76 2.93
C PHE A 87 -6.51 2.24 4.36
N TRP A 88 -6.99 1.34 5.23
CA TRP A 88 -7.22 1.62 6.64
C TRP A 88 -6.15 0.98 7.51
N MET A 89 -5.81 1.63 8.61
CA MET A 89 -4.84 1.14 9.58
C MET A 89 -5.36 1.37 10.99
N SER A 90 -5.16 0.42 11.90
CA SER A 90 -5.50 0.66 13.31
C SER A 90 -4.67 1.81 13.87
N GLY A 91 -5.25 2.64 14.74
CA GLY A 91 -4.57 3.82 15.32
C GLY A 91 -3.26 3.46 16.03
N GLU A 92 -3.23 2.35 16.76
CA GLU A 92 -2.00 1.85 17.39
C GLU A 92 -0.91 1.53 16.37
N GLN A 93 -1.28 0.94 15.23
CA GLN A 93 -0.34 0.64 14.16
C GLN A 93 0.09 1.91 13.43
N PHE A 94 -0.82 2.86 13.26
CA PHE A 94 -0.52 4.16 12.69
C PHE A 94 0.49 4.94 13.54
N GLU A 95 0.31 5.02 14.85
CA GLU A 95 1.27 5.70 15.74
C GLU A 95 2.69 5.11 15.63
N ARG A 96 2.78 3.78 15.45
CA ARG A 96 4.06 3.11 15.23
C ARG A 96 4.69 3.43 13.88
N TRP A 97 3.91 3.73 12.84
CA TRP A 97 4.40 3.87 11.46
C TRP A 97 4.21 5.28 10.88
N ARG A 98 3.71 6.26 11.65
CA ARG A 98 3.46 7.62 11.14
C ARG A 98 4.71 8.32 10.60
N HIS A 99 5.89 7.86 10.96
CA HIS A 99 7.18 8.38 10.52
C HIS A 99 7.80 7.59 9.35
N THR A 100 7.06 6.67 8.74
CA THR A 100 7.51 5.86 7.59
C THR A 100 6.63 6.05 6.36
N HIS A 101 7.28 6.06 5.20
CA HIS A 101 6.60 5.83 3.92
C HIS A 101 6.40 4.33 3.75
N LEU A 102 5.17 3.94 3.42
CA LEU A 102 4.79 2.55 3.24
C LEU A 102 4.63 2.22 1.75
N THR A 103 4.96 1.00 1.38
CA THR A 103 4.67 0.47 0.05
C THR A 103 3.99 -0.88 0.19
N VAL A 104 2.78 -1.00 -0.33
CA VAL A 104 2.09 -2.30 -0.45
C VAL A 104 2.72 -3.04 -1.62
N ASP A 105 3.23 -4.23 -1.35
CA ASP A 105 3.84 -5.12 -2.33
C ASP A 105 3.23 -6.53 -2.24
N VAL A 106 3.60 -7.40 -3.17
CA VAL A 106 3.10 -8.78 -3.26
C VAL A 106 4.28 -9.74 -3.29
N VAL A 107 4.20 -10.80 -2.52
CA VAL A 107 5.20 -11.89 -2.52
C VAL A 107 4.50 -13.25 -2.58
N PRO A 108 5.16 -14.28 -3.15
CA PRO A 108 4.66 -15.65 -3.06
C PRO A 108 4.52 -16.07 -1.59
N GLY A 109 3.44 -16.78 -1.28
CA GLY A 109 3.22 -17.30 0.07
C GLY A 109 1.75 -17.39 0.43
N ARG A 110 1.48 -18.08 1.53
CA ARG A 110 0.11 -18.20 2.04
C ARG A 110 -0.28 -16.90 2.73
N GLY A 111 -1.22 -16.17 2.14
CA GLY A 111 -1.90 -15.04 2.80
C GLY A 111 -2.77 -15.50 3.97
N SER A 112 -3.32 -14.53 4.70
CA SER A 112 -4.36 -14.80 5.69
C SER A 112 -5.57 -15.39 4.97
N GLY A 113 -6.22 -16.41 5.54
CA GLY A 113 -7.39 -17.06 4.92
C GLY A 113 -8.60 -16.14 4.75
N PHE A 114 -8.55 -14.95 5.35
CA PHE A 114 -9.56 -13.89 5.23
C PHE A 114 -9.27 -12.89 4.12
N SER A 115 -8.04 -12.86 3.58
CA SER A 115 -7.64 -11.90 2.56
C SER A 115 -7.91 -12.46 1.16
N LEU A 116 -8.44 -11.62 0.26
CA LEU A 116 -8.93 -12.04 -1.05
C LEU A 116 -7.87 -12.68 -1.96
N GLU A 117 -6.59 -12.34 -1.80
CA GLU A 117 -5.51 -12.90 -2.62
C GLU A 117 -5.07 -14.31 -2.21
N ALA A 118 -5.53 -14.81 -1.06
CA ALA A 118 -5.08 -16.11 -0.55
C ALA A 118 -5.25 -17.29 -1.54
N PRO A 119 -6.33 -17.37 -2.36
CA PRO A 119 -6.46 -18.39 -3.41
C PRO A 119 -5.44 -18.28 -4.55
N GLU A 120 -4.83 -17.10 -4.75
CA GLU A 120 -3.84 -16.84 -5.80
C GLU A 120 -2.43 -17.30 -5.42
N GLY A 121 -2.24 -17.87 -4.22
CA GLY A 121 -0.94 -18.39 -3.75
C GLY A 121 0.09 -17.30 -3.43
N VAL A 122 -0.37 -16.06 -3.29
CA VAL A 122 0.42 -14.89 -2.92
C VAL A 122 -0.14 -14.26 -1.65
N ARG A 123 0.59 -13.27 -1.13
CA ARG A 123 0.14 -12.41 -0.05
C ARG A 123 0.62 -10.98 -0.25
N PHE A 124 -0.14 -10.02 0.27
CA PHE A 124 0.38 -8.67 0.38
C PHE A 124 1.43 -8.54 1.49
N LEU A 125 2.33 -7.56 1.34
CA LEU A 125 3.42 -7.25 2.25
C LEU A 125 3.58 -5.73 2.32
N ILE A 126 3.77 -5.18 3.52
CA ILE A 126 4.24 -3.79 3.66
C ILE A 126 5.76 -3.75 3.64
N ARG A 127 6.31 -2.96 2.72
CA ARG A 127 7.68 -2.43 2.81
C ARG A 127 7.63 -1.05 3.41
N SER A 128 8.64 -0.68 4.18
CA SER A 128 8.70 0.63 4.84
C SER A 128 10.09 1.25 4.70
N ARG A 129 10.12 2.57 4.55
CA ARG A 129 11.32 3.39 4.74
C ARG A 129 10.96 4.58 5.62
N LEU A 130 11.95 5.15 6.32
CA LEU A 130 11.74 6.41 7.02
C LEU A 130 11.44 7.53 6.01
N PHE A 131 10.60 8.48 6.41
CA PHE A 131 10.47 9.74 5.67
C PHE A 131 11.76 10.55 5.76
N THR A 132 12.13 11.22 4.67
CA THR A 132 13.16 12.27 4.70
C THR A 132 12.68 13.49 5.49
N ASP A 133 13.60 14.40 5.80
CA ASP A 133 13.27 15.59 6.57
C ASP A 133 12.28 16.50 5.80
N GLU A 134 12.46 16.58 4.48
CA GLU A 134 11.56 17.30 3.58
C GLU A 134 10.16 16.66 3.54
N GLU A 135 10.10 15.33 3.50
CA GLU A 135 8.84 14.60 3.50
C GLU A 135 8.06 14.77 4.80
N ARG A 136 8.75 14.73 5.96
CA ARG A 136 8.10 14.98 7.26
C ARG A 136 7.59 16.42 7.36
N ALA A 137 8.38 17.39 6.90
CA ALA A 137 7.98 18.79 6.89
C ALA A 137 6.74 19.03 6.00
N ALA A 138 6.66 18.37 4.84
CA ALA A 138 5.50 18.46 3.95
C ALA A 138 4.23 17.82 4.55
N LEU A 139 4.38 16.78 5.39
CA LEU A 139 3.29 16.08 6.07
C LEU A 139 2.80 16.77 7.35
N GLY A 140 3.50 17.80 7.83
CA GLY A 140 3.18 18.53 9.06
C GLY A 140 3.49 17.75 10.35
N ASP A 141 4.42 16.79 10.28
CA ASP A 141 4.82 15.92 11.40
C ASP A 141 6.03 16.43 12.19
#